data_AF-A0A094DXW1-F1
#
_entry.id   AF-A0A094DXW1-F1
#
_cell.length_a   1.000
_cell.length_b   1.000
_cell.length_c   1.000
_cell.angle_alpha   90.00
_cell.angle_beta   90.00
_cell.angle_gamma   90.00
#
_symmetry.space_group_name_H-M   'P 1'
#
loop_
_entity.id
_entity.type
_entity.pdbx_description
1 polymer ?
#
loop_
_entity_poly.entity_id
_entity_poly.type
_entity_poly.pdbx_seq_one_letter_code
_entity_poly.pdbx_strand_id
1 'polypeptide(L)'
;MSKRTSAGAKAVKTEDVVVDKQTTLLSEETGHFSLIRALHLADLITELNGLCGVLSIFSSMRYMAGAPGELGNLWAALVFMPLGLFFDFFDGKVARWRRKSSLMGQELDSLADLISFGVSPAAAAFAIGFRTPADHLILAFFVLCGLTRLARFNVTVANVPKDATGKSAYFEGTPIPTTLSIVGLMAYWVGQGWVHGELPLGTLLTGSLGEFHPVLGLFVVSGCLMTNSYKGSTPPQHSTAQQDGRGHPRAPPARPRRDPRVAAPVMRVMPDDNSCLFRAFAAAVLPGDDLSMLELRSLVASQIQEEPDVYTKVVLDNREPDDYCRWIQTEEAWGGAIELAILSKHFNVE
;
A
#
# COMPACT_ATOMS: atom_id res chain seq x y z
N MET A 1 20.77 50.84 18.78
CA MET A 1 20.39 49.43 18.54
C MET A 1 19.05 49.39 17.82
N SER A 2 19.09 48.77 16.63
CA SER A 2 18.05 48.10 15.85
C SER A 2 16.57 48.52 16.00
N LYS A 3 16.01 49.08 14.92
CA LYS A 3 14.61 48.83 14.55
C LYS A 3 14.58 47.89 13.34
N ARG A 4 13.81 46.81 13.53
CA ARG A 4 13.07 46.02 12.54
C ARG A 4 13.86 45.15 11.57
N THR A 5 13.86 43.85 11.87
CA THR A 5 13.80 42.80 10.83
C THR A 5 12.71 41.80 11.22
N SER A 6 11.83 41.51 10.27
CA SER A 6 10.57 40.79 10.39
C SER A 6 10.71 39.28 10.62
N ALA A 7 9.77 38.74 11.41
CA ALA A 7 9.06 37.46 11.32
C ALA A 7 9.71 36.24 10.61
N GLY A 8 9.72 35.12 11.33
CA GLY A 8 9.87 33.78 10.76
C GLY A 8 9.23 32.72 11.65
N ALA A 9 7.92 32.52 11.53
CA ALA A 9 7.21 31.42 12.18
C ALA A 9 7.51 30.10 11.45
N LYS A 10 7.88 29.04 12.19
CA LYS A 10 8.10 27.69 11.63
C LYS A 10 6.77 26.94 11.56
N ALA A 11 6.43 26.50 10.35
CA ALA A 11 5.18 25.85 9.96
C ALA A 11 5.00 24.45 10.56
N VAL A 12 3.81 24.20 11.11
CA VAL A 12 3.26 22.86 11.33
C VAL A 12 3.25 22.12 9.99
N LYS A 13 3.78 20.88 9.97
CA LYS A 13 3.85 20.07 8.75
C LYS A 13 2.42 19.77 8.31
N THR A 14 2.09 20.28 7.14
CA THR A 14 0.74 20.40 6.60
C THR A 14 0.12 19.05 6.20
N GLU A 15 0.87 17.96 6.23
CA GLU A 15 0.44 16.64 5.71
C GLU A 15 -0.53 15.91 6.65
N ASP A 16 -0.26 15.86 7.96
CA ASP A 16 -1.09 15.08 8.91
C ASP A 16 -2.48 15.69 9.16
N VAL A 17 -2.60 17.02 9.06
CA VAL A 17 -3.88 17.75 9.23
C VAL A 17 -4.77 17.65 7.97
N VAL A 18 -4.20 17.29 6.82
CA VAL A 18 -4.94 17.22 5.54
C VAL A 18 -5.68 15.89 5.38
N VAL A 19 -5.12 14.79 5.90
CA VAL A 19 -5.71 13.44 5.82
C VAL A 19 -7.03 13.35 6.60
N ASP A 20 -7.04 13.91 7.81
CA ASP A 20 -8.22 13.91 8.69
C ASP A 20 -9.38 14.70 8.07
N LYS A 21 -9.10 15.92 7.58
CA LYS A 21 -10.10 16.77 6.89
C LYS A 21 -10.71 16.13 5.65
N GLN A 22 -9.96 15.38 4.85
CA GLN A 22 -10.50 14.81 3.61
C GLN A 22 -11.47 13.67 3.89
N THR A 23 -11.16 12.83 4.88
CA THR A 23 -12.04 11.75 5.34
C THR A 23 -13.34 12.33 5.92
N THR A 24 -13.22 13.39 6.72
CA THR A 24 -14.37 14.13 7.25
C THR A 24 -15.20 14.78 6.14
N LEU A 25 -14.57 15.47 5.17
CA LEU A 25 -15.28 16.12 4.04
C LEU A 25 -16.01 15.11 3.13
N LEU A 26 -15.44 13.94 2.88
CA LEU A 26 -16.08 12.87 2.12
C LEU A 26 -17.28 12.27 2.88
N SER A 27 -17.24 12.27 4.22
CA SER A 27 -18.36 11.84 5.07
C SER A 27 -19.44 12.92 5.27
N GLU A 28 -19.09 14.20 5.12
CA GLU A 28 -19.99 15.35 5.34
C GLU A 28 -20.72 15.83 4.06
N GLU A 29 -20.14 15.69 2.87
CA GLU A 29 -20.77 16.17 1.62
C GLU A 29 -21.81 15.18 1.05
N THR A 30 -23.04 15.25 1.56
CA THR A 30 -24.24 14.53 1.07
C THR A 30 -24.99 15.25 -0.08
N GLY A 31 -24.30 16.05 -0.89
CA GLY A 31 -24.88 16.81 -2.01
C GLY A 31 -24.66 16.17 -3.40
N HIS A 32 -25.61 16.32 -4.33
CA HIS A 32 -25.43 15.90 -5.73
C HIS A 32 -24.14 16.50 -6.33
N PHE A 33 -23.30 15.67 -6.96
CA PHE A 33 -21.98 15.98 -7.53
C PHE A 33 -20.84 16.29 -6.53
N SER A 34 -21.02 16.01 -5.24
CA SER A 34 -19.99 16.07 -4.19
C SER A 34 -18.70 15.33 -4.58
N LEU A 35 -18.82 14.09 -5.05
CA LEU A 35 -17.69 13.25 -5.47
C LEU A 35 -16.83 13.91 -6.57
N ILE A 36 -17.47 14.54 -7.55
CA ILE A 36 -16.78 15.20 -8.68
C ILE A 36 -16.07 16.48 -8.23
N ARG A 37 -16.57 17.16 -7.18
CA ARG A 37 -15.89 18.31 -6.57
C ARG A 37 -14.73 17.91 -5.65
N ALA A 38 -14.81 16.72 -5.06
CA ALA A 38 -13.76 16.14 -4.23
C ALA A 38 -12.55 15.65 -5.06
N LEU A 39 -12.74 15.37 -6.36
CA LEU A 39 -11.65 15.01 -7.27
C LEU A 39 -10.70 16.19 -7.50
N HIS A 40 -9.45 16.01 -7.09
CA HIS A 40 -8.37 16.92 -7.43
C HIS A 40 -7.91 16.69 -8.88
N LEU A 41 -7.32 17.72 -9.51
CA LEU A 41 -6.73 17.59 -10.86
C LEU A 41 -5.79 16.37 -11.05
N ALA A 42 -5.11 15.90 -10.00
CA ALA A 42 -4.28 14.70 -10.09
C ALA A 42 -5.17 13.45 -10.27
N ASP A 43 -6.21 13.32 -9.46
CA ASP A 43 -7.21 12.25 -9.54
C ASP A 43 -7.88 12.19 -10.93
N LEU A 44 -8.16 13.34 -11.55
CA LEU A 44 -8.69 13.40 -12.92
C LEU A 44 -7.68 12.88 -13.96
N ILE A 45 -6.39 13.08 -13.75
CA ILE A 45 -5.35 12.55 -14.65
C ILE A 45 -5.20 11.04 -14.44
N THR A 46 -5.29 10.56 -13.20
CA THR A 46 -5.32 9.12 -12.89
C THR A 46 -6.51 8.42 -13.54
N GLU A 47 -7.68 9.06 -13.59
CA GLU A 47 -8.81 8.55 -14.37
C GLU A 47 -8.51 8.41 -15.87
N LEU A 48 -7.58 9.20 -16.43
CA LEU A 48 -7.14 9.04 -17.83
C LEU A 48 -6.27 7.79 -18.01
N ASN A 49 -5.47 7.40 -17.01
CA ASN A 49 -4.80 6.09 -17.01
C ASN A 49 -5.87 4.99 -17.06
N GLY A 50 -6.81 4.99 -16.12
CA GLY A 50 -7.90 4.00 -16.09
C GLY A 50 -8.73 3.97 -17.38
N LEU A 51 -9.02 5.14 -17.97
CA LEU A 51 -9.70 5.27 -19.26
C LEU A 51 -8.91 4.58 -20.38
N CYS A 52 -7.59 4.74 -20.42
CA CYS A 52 -6.75 4.06 -21.41
C CYS A 52 -6.83 2.54 -21.26
N GLY A 53 -6.80 2.01 -20.03
CA GLY A 53 -7.01 0.59 -19.77
C GLY A 53 -8.38 0.10 -20.29
N VAL A 54 -9.46 0.82 -19.96
CA VAL A 54 -10.82 0.46 -20.43
C VAL A 54 -10.90 0.51 -21.97
N LEU A 55 -10.34 1.53 -22.60
CA LEU A 55 -10.31 1.64 -24.07
C LEU A 55 -9.46 0.52 -24.71
N SER A 56 -8.41 0.05 -24.04
CA SER A 56 -7.63 -1.10 -24.47
C SER A 56 -8.46 -2.38 -24.47
N ILE A 57 -9.25 -2.61 -23.40
CA ILE A 57 -10.17 -3.74 -23.29
C ILE A 57 -11.24 -3.68 -24.38
N PHE A 58 -11.89 -2.53 -24.56
CA PHE A 58 -12.90 -2.35 -25.61
C PHE A 58 -12.33 -2.56 -27.00
N SER A 59 -11.11 -2.08 -27.27
CA SER A 59 -10.44 -2.29 -28.55
C SER A 59 -10.11 -3.77 -28.78
N SER A 60 -9.71 -4.50 -27.72
CA SER A 60 -9.51 -5.95 -27.76
C SER A 60 -10.82 -6.69 -28.09
N MET A 61 -11.93 -6.30 -27.46
CA MET A 61 -13.25 -6.87 -27.76
C MET A 61 -13.73 -6.53 -29.18
N ARG A 62 -13.49 -5.30 -29.65
CA ARG A 62 -13.81 -4.88 -31.02
C ARG A 62 -13.01 -5.64 -32.06
N TYR A 63 -11.73 -5.94 -31.79
CA TYR A 63 -10.93 -6.82 -32.64
C TYR A 63 -11.58 -8.20 -32.76
N MET A 64 -12.02 -8.79 -31.65
CA MET A 64 -12.66 -10.10 -31.65
C MET A 64 -14.03 -10.13 -32.34
N ALA A 65 -14.79 -9.03 -32.27
CA ALA A 65 -16.10 -8.92 -32.90
C ALA A 65 -16.03 -8.44 -34.37
N GLY A 66 -14.88 -7.95 -34.82
CA GLY A 66 -14.67 -7.37 -36.14
C GLY A 66 -14.43 -8.40 -37.23
N ALA A 67 -14.16 -7.91 -38.44
CA ALA A 67 -13.82 -8.78 -39.56
C ALA A 67 -12.44 -9.44 -39.37
N PRO A 68 -12.26 -10.71 -39.75
CA PRO A 68 -10.97 -11.39 -39.68
C PRO A 68 -9.89 -10.61 -40.45
N GLY A 69 -8.72 -10.40 -39.83
CA GLY A 69 -7.59 -9.72 -40.46
C GLY A 69 -7.51 -8.21 -40.24
N GLU A 70 -8.52 -7.57 -39.64
CA GLU A 70 -8.45 -6.15 -39.27
C GLU A 70 -7.69 -5.93 -37.96
N LEU A 71 -6.36 -5.82 -38.05
CA LEU A 71 -5.48 -5.62 -36.89
C LEU A 71 -5.57 -4.21 -36.27
N GLY A 72 -6.32 -3.27 -36.86
CA GLY A 72 -6.38 -1.88 -36.40
C GLY A 72 -6.86 -1.72 -34.96
N ASN A 73 -7.91 -2.45 -34.58
CA ASN A 73 -8.41 -2.45 -33.20
C ASN A 73 -7.42 -3.12 -32.23
N LEU A 74 -6.67 -4.12 -32.69
CA LEU A 74 -5.65 -4.78 -31.89
C LEU A 74 -4.46 -3.86 -31.62
N TRP A 75 -4.01 -3.12 -32.63
CA TRP A 75 -3.02 -2.06 -32.48
C TRP A 75 -3.50 -0.95 -31.53
N ALA A 76 -4.75 -0.52 -31.64
CA ALA A 76 -5.34 0.44 -30.71
C ALA A 76 -5.27 -0.08 -29.26
N ALA A 77 -5.65 -1.35 -29.04
CA ALA A 77 -5.57 -1.97 -27.72
C ALA A 77 -4.15 -1.92 -27.14
N LEU A 78 -3.15 -2.24 -27.96
CA LEU A 78 -1.74 -2.26 -27.55
C LEU A 78 -1.17 -0.86 -27.30
N VAL A 79 -1.62 0.17 -28.03
CA VAL A 79 -1.15 1.57 -27.89
C VAL A 79 -1.77 2.28 -26.68
N PHE A 80 -2.99 1.95 -26.29
CA PHE A 80 -3.62 2.58 -25.13
C PHE A 80 -2.88 2.29 -23.82
N MET A 81 -2.29 1.10 -23.64
CA MET A 81 -1.56 0.76 -22.40
C MET A 81 -0.31 1.63 -22.13
N PRO A 82 0.64 1.83 -23.08
CA PRO A 82 1.75 2.77 -22.88
C PRO A 82 1.28 4.24 -22.80
N LEU A 83 0.15 4.59 -23.40
CA LEU A 83 -0.47 5.89 -23.20
C LEU A 83 -1.02 6.06 -21.76
N GLY A 84 -1.59 4.99 -21.18
CA GLY A 84 -1.98 4.96 -19.76
C GLY A 84 -0.79 5.21 -18.84
N LEU A 85 0.36 4.59 -19.13
CA LEU A 85 1.60 4.83 -18.39
C LEU A 85 2.09 6.28 -18.50
N PHE A 86 1.90 6.91 -19.66
CA PHE A 86 2.22 8.32 -19.80
C PHE A 86 1.37 9.20 -18.88
N PHE A 87 0.08 8.88 -18.70
CA PHE A 87 -0.80 9.60 -17.78
C PHE A 87 -0.49 9.32 -16.31
N ASP A 88 -0.20 8.08 -15.95
CA ASP A 88 0.29 7.66 -14.62
C ASP A 88 1.55 8.46 -14.20
N PHE A 89 2.55 8.53 -15.08
CA PHE A 89 3.73 9.35 -14.79
C PHE A 89 3.42 10.86 -14.64
N PHE A 90 2.38 11.34 -15.30
CA PHE A 90 1.98 12.74 -15.28
C PHE A 90 1.19 13.08 -14.01
N ASP A 91 0.26 12.23 -13.57
CA ASP A 91 -0.46 12.45 -12.30
C ASP A 91 0.50 12.46 -11.11
N GLY A 92 1.49 11.56 -11.08
CA GLY A 92 2.47 11.50 -9.99
C GLY A 92 3.38 12.72 -9.97
N LYS A 93 3.66 13.33 -11.13
CA LYS A 93 4.33 14.63 -11.20
C LYS A 93 3.43 15.76 -10.71
N VAL A 94 2.16 15.79 -11.10
CA VAL A 94 1.20 16.82 -10.70
C VAL A 94 0.91 16.76 -9.19
N ALA A 95 0.73 15.57 -8.61
CA ALA A 95 0.54 15.36 -7.18
C ALA A 95 1.74 15.88 -6.36
N ARG A 96 2.97 15.55 -6.78
CA ARG A 96 4.21 16.06 -6.15
C ARG A 96 4.34 17.58 -6.28
N TRP A 97 4.03 18.14 -7.46
CA TRP A 97 4.08 19.59 -7.67
C TRP A 97 3.12 20.33 -6.74
N ARG A 98 1.95 19.76 -6.47
CA ARG A 98 0.95 20.33 -5.58
C ARG A 98 1.16 20.06 -4.09
N ARG A 99 2.15 19.24 -3.71
CA ARG A 99 2.45 18.83 -2.33
C ARG A 99 1.20 18.34 -1.56
N LYS A 100 0.29 17.67 -2.28
CA LYS A 100 -0.93 17.09 -1.73
C LYS A 100 -1.09 15.71 -2.34
N SER A 101 -0.95 14.67 -1.53
CA SER A 101 -1.36 13.30 -1.84
C SER A 101 -2.61 13.00 -1.03
N SER A 102 -3.73 12.73 -1.71
CA SER A 102 -4.96 12.27 -1.06
C SER A 102 -4.91 10.76 -0.82
N LEU A 103 -5.62 10.26 0.19
CA LEU A 103 -5.82 8.81 0.38
C LEU A 103 -6.67 8.23 -0.76
N MET A 104 -7.73 8.96 -1.14
CA MET A 104 -8.62 8.59 -2.25
C MET A 104 -7.87 8.47 -3.59
N GLY A 105 -6.94 9.39 -3.87
CA GLY A 105 -6.14 9.36 -5.10
C GLY A 105 -5.19 8.16 -5.16
N GLN A 106 -4.64 7.71 -4.03
CA GLN A 106 -3.79 6.51 -3.96
C GLN A 106 -4.58 5.23 -4.25
N GLU A 107 -5.80 5.12 -3.73
CA GLU A 107 -6.67 3.97 -4.04
C GLU A 107 -7.12 4.00 -5.50
N LEU A 108 -7.47 5.18 -6.02
CA LEU A 108 -7.85 5.35 -7.41
C LEU A 108 -6.70 5.01 -8.37
N ASP A 109 -5.47 5.38 -8.03
CA ASP A 109 -4.24 5.06 -8.75
C ASP A 109 -4.03 3.55 -8.87
N SER A 110 -4.06 2.84 -7.74
CA SER A 110 -3.96 1.38 -7.72
C SER A 110 -5.08 0.69 -8.51
N LEU A 111 -6.32 1.20 -8.49
CA LEU A 111 -7.40 0.65 -9.31
C LEU A 111 -7.18 0.90 -10.80
N ALA A 112 -6.74 2.10 -11.19
CA ALA A 112 -6.43 2.44 -12.57
C ALA A 112 -5.26 1.58 -13.10
N ASP A 113 -4.21 1.41 -12.30
CA ASP A 113 -3.05 0.57 -12.59
C ASP A 113 -3.41 -0.90 -12.80
N LEU A 114 -4.30 -1.44 -11.97
CA LEU A 114 -4.78 -2.80 -12.14
C LEU A 114 -5.48 -2.98 -13.49
N ILE A 115 -6.33 -2.03 -13.88
CA ILE A 115 -7.05 -2.08 -15.15
C ILE A 115 -6.08 -1.95 -16.32
N SER A 116 -5.18 -0.96 -16.30
CA SER A 116 -4.27 -0.65 -17.41
C SER A 116 -3.13 -1.65 -17.60
N PHE A 117 -2.57 -2.19 -16.51
CA PHE A 117 -1.36 -3.03 -16.55
C PHE A 117 -1.56 -4.45 -16.04
N GLY A 118 -2.71 -4.77 -15.46
CA GLY A 118 -3.12 -6.14 -15.13
C GLY A 118 -4.16 -6.66 -16.12
N VAL A 119 -5.35 -6.07 -16.11
CA VAL A 119 -6.50 -6.59 -16.87
C VAL A 119 -6.35 -6.37 -18.38
N SER A 120 -5.94 -5.18 -18.82
CA SER A 120 -5.83 -4.85 -20.25
C SER A 120 -4.81 -5.71 -21.01
N PRO A 121 -3.60 -5.98 -20.49
CA PRO A 121 -2.67 -6.90 -21.13
C PRO A 121 -3.21 -8.32 -21.23
N ALA A 122 -3.92 -8.80 -20.21
CA ALA A 122 -4.56 -10.12 -20.23
C ALA A 122 -5.69 -10.20 -21.27
N ALA A 123 -6.50 -9.14 -21.38
CA ALA A 123 -7.55 -9.03 -22.40
C ALA A 123 -6.96 -8.96 -23.82
N ALA A 124 -5.89 -8.20 -24.03
CA ALA A 124 -5.19 -8.13 -25.30
C ALA A 124 -4.57 -9.49 -25.69
N ALA A 125 -3.96 -10.19 -24.73
CA ALA A 125 -3.43 -11.55 -24.92
C ALA A 125 -4.54 -12.53 -25.36
N PHE A 126 -5.68 -12.52 -24.67
CA PHE A 126 -6.84 -13.32 -25.06
C PHE A 126 -7.32 -12.99 -26.48
N ALA A 127 -7.38 -11.70 -26.82
CA ALA A 127 -7.79 -11.22 -28.13
C ALA A 127 -6.84 -11.71 -29.24
N ILE A 128 -5.52 -11.65 -29.00
CA ILE A 128 -4.45 -12.12 -29.90
C ILE A 128 -4.60 -13.62 -30.23
N GLY A 129 -5.04 -14.45 -29.28
CA GLY A 129 -5.32 -15.87 -29.55
C GLY A 129 -5.12 -16.85 -28.40
N PHE A 130 -4.68 -16.40 -27.23
CA PHE A 130 -4.53 -17.25 -26.03
C PHE A 130 -5.90 -17.58 -25.41
N ARG A 131 -6.56 -18.61 -25.94
CA ARG A 131 -7.99 -18.91 -25.68
C ARG A 131 -8.26 -20.34 -25.19
N THR A 132 -7.23 -21.10 -24.82
CA THR A 132 -7.45 -22.42 -24.24
C THR A 132 -7.94 -22.28 -22.79
N PRO A 133 -8.60 -23.31 -22.22
CA PRO A 133 -9.02 -23.27 -20.82
C PRO A 133 -7.87 -23.01 -19.84
N ALA A 134 -6.68 -23.57 -20.11
CA ALA A 134 -5.49 -23.35 -19.30
C ALA A 134 -4.92 -21.92 -19.48
N ASP A 135 -4.97 -21.37 -20.70
CA ASP A 135 -4.57 -19.99 -20.95
C ASP A 135 -5.38 -19.02 -20.09
N HIS A 136 -6.70 -19.24 -19.97
CA HIS A 136 -7.58 -18.41 -19.15
C HIS A 136 -7.16 -18.42 -17.68
N LEU A 137 -6.82 -19.60 -17.14
CA LEU A 137 -6.36 -19.74 -15.76
C LEU A 137 -5.02 -19.04 -15.54
N ILE A 138 -4.10 -19.13 -16.50
CA ILE A 138 -2.80 -18.45 -16.43
C ILE A 138 -2.95 -16.93 -16.47
N LEU A 139 -3.77 -16.42 -17.38
CA LEU A 139 -4.06 -14.99 -17.48
C LEU A 139 -4.78 -14.46 -16.24
N ALA A 140 -5.74 -15.22 -15.69
CA ALA A 140 -6.41 -14.88 -14.44
C ALA A 140 -5.42 -14.86 -13.26
N PHE A 141 -4.55 -15.86 -13.16
CA PHE A 141 -3.48 -15.90 -12.16
C PHE A 141 -2.59 -14.65 -12.22
N PHE A 142 -2.16 -14.26 -13.42
CA PHE A 142 -1.38 -13.04 -13.61
C PHE A 142 -2.10 -11.78 -13.10
N VAL A 143 -3.39 -11.60 -13.42
CA VAL A 143 -4.19 -10.47 -12.93
C VAL A 143 -4.29 -10.49 -11.41
N LEU A 144 -4.51 -11.67 -10.80
CA LEU A 144 -4.57 -11.82 -9.35
C LEU A 144 -3.23 -11.52 -8.64
N CYS A 145 -2.10 -11.84 -9.28
CA CYS A 145 -0.78 -11.41 -8.80
C CYS A 145 -0.65 -9.89 -8.81
N GLY A 146 -1.08 -9.22 -9.88
CA GLY A 146 -1.09 -7.76 -9.97
C GLY A 146 -1.97 -7.11 -8.91
N LEU A 147 -3.18 -7.64 -8.71
CA LEU A 147 -4.12 -7.22 -7.66
C LEU A 147 -3.49 -7.35 -6.27
N THR A 148 -2.88 -8.50 -5.97
CA THR A 148 -2.23 -8.76 -4.68
C THR A 148 -1.05 -7.82 -4.45
N ARG A 149 -0.25 -7.54 -5.49
CA ARG A 149 0.85 -6.59 -5.42
C ARG A 149 0.36 -5.19 -5.05
N LEU A 150 -0.68 -4.70 -5.72
CA LEU A 150 -1.21 -3.34 -5.52
C LEU A 150 -1.87 -3.20 -4.15
N ALA A 151 -2.65 -4.20 -3.72
CA ALA A 151 -3.22 -4.24 -2.38
C ALA A 151 -2.13 -4.21 -1.29
N ARG A 152 -1.07 -5.01 -1.47
CA ARG A 152 0.08 -4.99 -0.56
C ARG A 152 0.76 -3.62 -0.54
N PHE A 153 1.00 -3.02 -1.70
CA PHE A 153 1.64 -1.71 -1.81
C PHE A 153 0.82 -0.61 -1.09
N ASN A 154 -0.50 -0.58 -1.26
CA ASN A 154 -1.36 0.39 -0.56
C ASN A 154 -1.27 0.23 0.97
N VAL A 155 -1.18 -1.01 1.47
CA VAL A 155 -1.05 -1.29 2.92
C VAL A 155 0.37 -1.07 3.44
N THR A 156 1.42 -1.38 2.66
CA THR A 156 2.82 -1.23 3.10
C THR A 156 3.26 0.22 3.07
N VAL A 157 2.84 1.02 2.09
CA VAL A 157 3.16 2.46 2.00
C VAL A 157 2.70 3.22 3.26
N ALA A 158 1.60 2.79 3.89
CA ALA A 158 1.14 3.33 5.16
C ALA A 158 2.06 3.01 6.36
N ASN A 159 2.86 1.93 6.27
CA ASN A 159 3.56 1.33 7.41
C ASN A 159 5.09 1.23 7.26
N VAL A 160 5.70 1.63 6.14
CA VAL A 160 7.17 1.56 5.98
C VAL A 160 7.88 2.69 6.77
N PRO A 161 8.72 2.37 7.78
CA PRO A 161 9.57 3.35 8.43
C PRO A 161 10.60 3.86 7.41
N LYS A 162 10.58 5.16 7.12
CA LYS A 162 11.59 5.80 6.26
C LYS A 162 12.84 6.05 7.11
N ASP A 163 13.92 5.33 6.85
CA ASP A 163 15.21 5.63 7.47
C ASP A 163 15.66 7.07 7.18
N ALA A 164 16.45 7.65 8.09
CA ALA A 164 16.93 9.03 8.05
C ALA A 164 17.74 9.42 6.79
N THR A 165 18.05 8.46 5.91
CA THR A 165 18.74 8.64 4.63
C THR A 165 17.86 8.38 3.38
N GLY A 166 16.57 8.09 3.55
CA GLY A 166 15.62 7.98 2.44
C GLY A 166 15.82 6.79 1.48
N LYS A 167 16.50 5.72 1.91
CA LYS A 167 16.67 4.49 1.12
C LYS A 167 15.92 3.34 1.79
N SER A 168 14.89 2.82 1.12
CA SER A 168 14.15 1.63 1.54
C SER A 168 15.04 0.39 1.42
N ALA A 169 15.28 -0.30 2.54
CA ALA A 169 16.07 -1.54 2.58
C ALA A 169 15.32 -2.77 2.01
N TYR A 170 14.05 -2.62 1.64
CA TYR A 170 13.24 -3.65 1.01
C TYR A 170 12.92 -3.24 -0.43
N PHE A 171 13.36 -4.06 -1.38
CA PHE A 171 12.87 -4.01 -2.76
C PHE A 171 11.66 -4.94 -2.81
N GLU A 172 10.46 -4.37 -2.70
CA GLU A 172 9.22 -5.09 -3.01
C GLU A 172 9.16 -5.35 -4.52
N GLY A 173 8.49 -6.44 -4.94
CA GLY A 173 8.55 -7.00 -6.30
C GLY A 173 8.36 -6.02 -7.47
N THR A 174 8.60 -6.49 -8.70
CA THR A 174 8.66 -5.64 -9.89
C THR A 174 7.40 -4.77 -10.07
N PRO A 175 7.53 -3.50 -10.49
CA PRO A 175 6.38 -2.62 -10.72
C PRO A 175 5.34 -3.19 -11.69
N ILE A 176 4.04 -2.96 -11.49
CA ILE A 176 3.01 -3.45 -12.43
C ILE A 176 3.20 -2.89 -13.86
N PRO A 177 3.70 -1.65 -14.07
CA PRO A 177 4.01 -1.17 -15.42
C PRO A 177 5.08 -2.00 -16.14
N THR A 178 5.85 -2.86 -15.46
CA THR A 178 6.79 -3.77 -16.12
C THR A 178 6.12 -4.75 -17.08
N THR A 179 4.80 -4.99 -16.95
CA THR A 179 3.98 -5.74 -17.92
C THR A 179 4.04 -5.14 -19.33
N LEU A 180 4.35 -3.85 -19.48
CA LEU A 180 4.50 -3.25 -20.81
C LEU A 180 5.62 -3.86 -21.64
N SER A 181 6.60 -4.52 -21.02
CA SER A 181 7.58 -5.32 -21.75
C SER A 181 6.91 -6.47 -22.52
N ILE A 182 5.95 -7.15 -21.88
CA ILE A 182 5.12 -8.19 -22.51
C ILE A 182 4.20 -7.58 -23.56
N VAL A 183 3.62 -6.40 -23.30
CA VAL A 183 2.80 -5.66 -24.29
C VAL A 183 3.62 -5.31 -25.54
N GLY A 184 4.86 -4.85 -25.37
CA GLY A 184 5.78 -4.58 -26.48
C GLY A 184 6.11 -5.84 -27.28
N LEU A 185 6.29 -6.97 -26.60
CA LEU A 185 6.47 -8.26 -27.25
C LEU A 185 5.23 -8.72 -28.04
N MET A 186 4.04 -8.53 -27.47
CA MET A 186 2.77 -8.78 -28.16
C MET A 186 2.61 -7.87 -29.38
N ALA A 187 2.99 -6.59 -29.28
CA ALA A 187 3.00 -5.66 -30.41
C ALA A 187 3.97 -6.11 -31.52
N TYR A 188 5.12 -6.64 -31.15
CA TYR A 188 6.04 -7.27 -32.10
C TYR A 188 5.39 -8.46 -32.81
N TRP A 189 4.71 -9.36 -32.09
CA TRP A 189 3.99 -10.48 -32.69
C TRP A 189 2.91 -10.03 -33.67
N VAL A 190 2.09 -9.05 -33.28
CA VAL A 190 1.07 -8.46 -34.16
C VAL A 190 1.71 -7.83 -35.40
N GLY A 191 2.87 -7.17 -35.27
CA GLY A 191 3.63 -6.62 -36.39
C GLY A 191 4.19 -7.68 -37.36
N GLN A 192 4.50 -8.89 -36.87
CA GLN A 192 4.88 -10.02 -37.72
C GLN A 192 3.68 -10.81 -38.27
N GLY A 193 2.45 -10.44 -37.90
CA GLY A 193 1.25 -11.20 -38.25
C GLY A 193 1.06 -12.48 -37.44
N TRP A 194 1.82 -12.67 -36.36
CA TRP A 194 1.75 -13.83 -35.46
C TRP A 194 0.58 -13.70 -34.49
N VAL A 195 -0.61 -13.96 -35.01
CA VAL A 195 -1.87 -13.97 -34.24
C VAL A 195 -2.59 -15.30 -34.44
N HIS A 196 -3.41 -15.69 -33.48
CA HIS A 196 -4.19 -16.93 -33.52
C HIS A 196 -3.33 -18.18 -33.76
N GLY A 197 -3.49 -18.85 -34.91
CA GLY A 197 -2.77 -20.09 -35.23
C GLY A 197 -1.27 -19.91 -35.45
N GLU A 198 -0.82 -18.68 -35.72
CA GLU A 198 0.57 -18.34 -36.00
C GLU A 198 1.32 -17.87 -34.73
N LEU A 199 0.78 -18.17 -33.55
CA LEU A 199 1.41 -17.74 -32.29
C LEU A 199 2.73 -18.48 -32.04
N PRO A 200 3.74 -17.77 -31.52
CA PRO A 200 5.05 -18.35 -31.25
C PRO A 200 4.95 -19.49 -30.24
N LEU A 201 5.71 -20.55 -30.49
CA LEU A 201 5.73 -21.81 -29.72
C LEU A 201 4.44 -22.65 -29.80
N GLY A 202 3.40 -22.20 -30.51
CA GLY A 202 2.15 -22.94 -30.71
C GLY A 202 1.46 -23.36 -29.41
N THR A 203 0.59 -24.37 -29.50
CA THR A 203 0.01 -25.03 -28.32
C THR A 203 0.81 -26.28 -27.96
N LEU A 204 0.99 -26.51 -26.65
CA LEU A 204 1.40 -27.80 -26.12
C LEU A 204 0.17 -28.58 -25.66
N LEU A 205 0.32 -29.91 -25.64
CA LEU A 205 -0.73 -30.84 -25.21
C LEU A 205 -2.03 -30.69 -26.03
N THR A 206 -1.88 -30.38 -27.32
CA THR A 206 -2.98 -30.19 -28.28
C THR A 206 -3.94 -31.38 -28.26
N GLY A 207 -5.22 -31.12 -28.03
CA GLY A 207 -6.26 -32.16 -27.95
C GLY A 207 -6.44 -32.81 -26.56
N SER A 208 -5.75 -32.33 -25.52
CA SER A 208 -6.01 -32.70 -24.13
C SER A 208 -6.75 -31.59 -23.37
N LEU A 209 -7.32 -31.90 -22.20
CA LEU A 209 -7.93 -30.89 -21.31
C LEU A 209 -6.93 -29.84 -20.79
N GLY A 210 -5.63 -30.11 -20.90
CA GLY A 210 -4.55 -29.24 -20.45
C GLY A 210 -3.85 -28.50 -21.60
N GLU A 211 -4.48 -28.34 -22.76
CA GLU A 211 -3.89 -27.59 -23.87
C GLU A 211 -3.59 -26.13 -23.46
N PHE A 212 -2.36 -25.65 -23.70
CA PHE A 212 -1.94 -24.29 -23.34
C PHE A 212 -0.83 -23.76 -24.24
N HIS A 213 -0.68 -22.43 -24.30
CA HIS A 213 0.42 -21.78 -25.01
C HIS A 213 1.63 -21.59 -24.07
N PRO A 214 2.80 -22.17 -24.38
CA PRO A 214 4.00 -22.05 -23.53
C PRO A 214 4.45 -20.61 -23.33
N VAL A 215 4.19 -19.75 -24.31
CA VAL A 215 4.58 -18.33 -24.25
C VAL A 215 3.88 -17.58 -23.11
N LEU A 216 2.74 -18.08 -22.60
CA LEU A 216 2.10 -17.53 -21.41
C LEU A 216 2.91 -17.75 -20.13
N GLY A 217 3.94 -18.59 -20.16
CA GLY A 217 4.95 -18.65 -19.10
C GLY A 217 5.55 -17.28 -18.78
N LEU A 218 5.60 -16.35 -19.74
CA LEU A 218 6.03 -14.96 -19.52
C LEU A 218 5.09 -14.22 -18.55
N PHE A 219 3.77 -14.40 -18.67
CA PHE A 219 2.78 -13.82 -17.76
C PHE A 219 2.91 -14.43 -16.35
N VAL A 220 3.14 -15.74 -16.25
CA VAL A 220 3.40 -16.40 -14.96
C VAL A 220 4.64 -15.84 -14.29
N VAL A 221 5.77 -15.78 -15.02
CA VAL A 221 7.02 -15.23 -14.50
C VAL A 221 6.84 -13.77 -14.06
N SER A 222 6.17 -12.94 -14.86
CA SER A 222 5.87 -11.56 -14.50
C SER A 222 5.02 -11.47 -13.22
N GLY A 223 3.96 -12.26 -13.09
CA GLY A 223 3.11 -12.31 -11.90
C GLY A 223 3.86 -12.77 -10.64
N CYS A 224 4.73 -13.77 -10.78
CA CYS A 224 5.61 -14.21 -9.70
C CYS A 224 6.62 -13.12 -9.30
N LEU A 225 7.23 -12.41 -10.25
CA LEU A 225 8.17 -11.33 -9.96
C LEU A 225 7.50 -10.13 -9.27
N MET A 226 6.23 -9.87 -9.57
CA MET A 226 5.43 -8.83 -8.91
C MET A 226 5.15 -9.14 -7.44
N THR A 227 4.96 -10.42 -7.11
CA THR A 227 4.60 -10.87 -5.75
C THR A 227 5.82 -11.27 -4.92
N ASN A 228 6.95 -11.56 -5.56
CA ASN A 228 8.17 -11.95 -4.88
C ASN A 228 8.85 -10.73 -4.23
N SER A 229 9.17 -10.85 -2.94
CA SER A 229 9.99 -9.87 -2.22
C SER A 229 11.38 -10.45 -2.05
N TYR A 230 12.38 -9.94 -2.77
CA TYR A 230 13.76 -10.37 -2.54
C TYR A 230 14.32 -9.59 -1.35
N LYS A 231 14.62 -10.31 -0.26
CA LYS A 231 15.36 -9.76 0.88
C LYS A 231 16.79 -9.51 0.37
N GLY A 232 17.05 -8.27 -0.05
CA GLY A 232 18.42 -7.81 -0.29
C GLY A 232 19.26 -8.18 0.92
N SER A 233 20.40 -8.82 0.64
CA SER A 233 21.38 -9.35 1.58
C SER A 233 21.26 -8.74 2.97
N THR A 234 20.91 -9.57 3.95
CA THR A 234 21.18 -9.28 5.36
C THR A 234 22.60 -8.71 5.44
N PRO A 235 22.82 -7.48 5.94
CA PRO A 235 24.12 -7.16 6.49
C PRO A 235 24.42 -8.25 7.52
N PRO A 236 25.69 -8.70 7.65
CA PRO A 236 26.01 -9.84 8.50
C PRO A 236 25.39 -9.61 9.87
N GLN A 237 24.67 -10.62 10.37
CA GLN A 237 24.34 -10.72 11.78
C GLN A 237 25.66 -10.54 12.50
N HIS A 238 25.85 -9.38 13.14
CA HIS A 238 26.87 -9.27 14.15
C HIS A 238 26.47 -10.26 15.22
N SER A 239 27.22 -11.37 15.21
CA SER A 239 27.30 -12.39 16.23
C SER A 239 26.94 -11.79 17.58
N THR A 240 26.03 -12.48 18.25
CA THR A 240 25.76 -12.45 19.68
C THR A 240 27.06 -12.20 20.44
N ALA A 241 27.38 -10.95 20.71
CA ALA A 241 28.32 -10.56 21.74
C ALA A 241 27.44 -10.30 22.95
N GLN A 242 27.26 -11.37 23.73
CA GLN A 242 26.92 -11.33 25.13
C GLN A 242 27.73 -10.20 25.79
N GLN A 243 27.11 -9.04 25.95
CA GLN A 243 27.78 -7.88 26.52
C GLN A 243 27.72 -8.04 28.04
N ASP A 244 28.84 -8.55 28.53
CA ASP A 244 29.22 -8.68 29.91
C ASP A 244 28.92 -7.40 30.70
N GLY A 245 28.43 -7.58 31.91
CA GLY A 245 27.69 -6.59 32.68
C GLY A 245 28.55 -5.58 33.41
N ARG A 246 29.44 -4.86 32.72
CA ARG A 246 30.21 -3.74 33.30
C ARG A 246 30.50 -2.67 32.24
N GLY A 247 29.52 -1.82 31.98
CA GLY A 247 29.70 -0.59 31.22
C GLY A 247 28.89 0.52 31.87
N HIS A 248 29.56 1.56 32.35
CA HIS A 248 28.94 2.78 32.90
C HIS A 248 27.74 3.24 32.05
N PRO A 249 26.66 3.75 32.66
CA PRO A 249 25.54 4.31 31.91
C PRO A 249 26.08 5.44 31.04
N ARG A 250 26.05 5.25 29.71
CA ARG A 250 26.32 6.35 28.78
C ARG A 250 25.25 7.41 29.05
N ALA A 251 25.72 8.56 29.52
CA ALA A 251 24.85 9.69 29.78
C ALA A 251 23.99 9.98 28.55
N PRO A 252 22.68 10.25 28.71
CA PRO A 252 21.83 10.65 27.59
C PRO A 252 22.46 11.86 26.89
N PRO A 253 22.33 11.97 25.55
CA PRO A 253 22.88 13.10 24.81
C PRO A 253 22.41 14.41 25.45
N ALA A 254 23.36 15.33 25.64
CA ALA A 254 23.11 16.59 26.34
C ALA A 254 21.91 17.31 25.70
N ARG A 255 20.86 17.54 26.51
CA ARG A 255 19.66 18.26 26.08
C ARG A 255 20.10 19.61 25.49
N PRO A 256 19.59 20.02 24.30
CA PRO A 256 19.83 21.36 23.79
C PRO A 256 19.43 22.38 24.86
N ARG A 257 20.24 23.42 25.07
CA ARG A 257 19.91 24.51 26.00
C ARG A 257 18.53 25.06 25.64
N ARG A 258 17.53 24.79 26.49
CA ARG A 258 16.17 25.31 26.38
C ARG A 258 16.23 26.84 26.35
N ASP A 259 15.76 27.44 25.27
CA ASP A 259 15.20 28.78 25.35
C ASP A 259 13.87 28.66 26.12
N PRO A 260 13.73 29.22 27.33
CA PRO A 260 12.50 29.09 28.12
C PRO A 260 11.28 29.75 27.46
N ARG A 261 11.43 30.40 26.30
CA ARG A 261 10.36 31.11 25.59
C ARG A 261 9.79 30.36 24.38
N VAL A 262 10.34 29.19 24.01
CA VAL A 262 9.90 28.43 22.83
C VAL A 262 9.56 26.99 23.23
N ALA A 263 8.27 26.66 23.25
CA ALA A 263 7.81 25.28 23.33
C ALA A 263 8.03 24.61 21.96
N ALA A 264 8.86 23.57 21.91
CA ALA A 264 9.06 22.74 20.73
C ALA A 264 8.64 21.30 21.03
N PRO A 265 7.88 20.64 20.14
CA PRO A 265 7.56 19.24 20.30
C PRO A 265 8.83 18.40 20.15
N VAL A 266 8.99 17.40 21.01
CA VAL A 266 10.11 16.44 20.97
C VAL A 266 9.52 15.05 20.80
N MET A 267 9.92 14.36 19.74
CA MET A 267 9.57 12.95 19.56
C MET A 267 10.38 12.09 20.53
N ARG A 268 9.70 11.27 21.32
CA ARG A 268 10.33 10.30 22.22
C ARG A 268 10.22 8.92 21.60
N VAL A 269 11.35 8.32 21.26
CA VAL A 269 11.41 7.00 20.63
C VAL A 269 11.31 5.91 21.70
N MET A 270 10.43 4.93 21.49
CA MET A 270 10.26 3.75 22.34
C MET A 270 10.94 2.53 21.71
N PRO A 271 11.29 1.49 22.51
CA PRO A 271 11.68 0.19 21.98
C PRO A 271 10.62 -0.38 21.03
N ASP A 272 11.05 -1.01 19.95
CA ASP A 272 10.20 -1.72 18.99
C ASP A 272 9.88 -3.12 19.52
N ASP A 273 9.01 -3.17 20.53
CA ASP A 273 8.47 -4.40 21.11
C ASP A 273 6.94 -4.42 21.05
N ASN A 274 6.35 -5.58 21.33
CA ASN A 274 4.91 -5.82 21.32
C ASN A 274 4.15 -5.04 22.43
N SER A 275 4.87 -4.21 23.16
CA SER A 275 4.45 -3.40 24.30
C SER A 275 4.59 -1.90 24.02
N CYS A 276 4.97 -1.50 22.80
CA CYS A 276 5.29 -0.11 22.44
C CYS A 276 4.14 0.88 22.73
N LEU A 277 2.87 0.47 22.56
CA LEU A 277 1.70 1.29 22.88
C LEU A 277 1.66 1.66 24.36
N PHE A 278 1.70 0.68 25.27
CA PHE A 278 1.60 1.03 26.69
C PHE A 278 2.89 1.69 27.22
N ARG A 279 4.06 1.43 26.62
CA ARG A 279 5.28 2.20 26.92
C ARG A 279 5.12 3.67 26.53
N ALA A 280 4.55 3.94 25.36
CA ALA A 280 4.30 5.30 24.89
C ALA A 280 3.27 6.01 25.79
N PHE A 281 2.19 5.31 26.16
CA PHE A 281 1.18 5.82 27.09
C PHE A 281 1.77 6.15 28.46
N ALA A 282 2.47 5.20 29.09
CA ALA A 282 3.12 5.39 30.39
C ALA A 282 4.10 6.57 30.36
N ALA A 283 4.92 6.65 29.31
CA ALA A 283 5.90 7.73 29.16
C ALA A 283 5.29 9.13 29.00
N ALA A 284 4.02 9.21 28.58
CA ALA A 284 3.30 10.46 28.37
C ALA A 284 2.42 10.86 29.57
N VAL A 285 1.71 9.89 30.15
CA VAL A 285 0.67 10.13 31.17
C VAL A 285 1.17 9.90 32.59
N LEU A 286 2.17 9.03 32.77
CA LEU A 286 2.68 8.60 34.08
C LEU A 286 4.19 8.91 34.23
N PRO A 287 4.60 10.20 34.14
CA PRO A 287 6.01 10.55 34.22
C PRO A 287 6.57 10.37 35.64
N GLY A 288 7.40 9.35 35.84
CA GLY A 288 8.10 9.09 37.11
C GLY A 288 7.46 8.02 37.99
N ASP A 289 6.40 7.37 37.50
CA ASP A 289 5.84 6.16 38.08
C ASP A 289 6.20 4.99 37.15
N ASP A 290 7.08 4.10 37.60
CA ASP A 290 7.53 2.94 36.81
C ASP A 290 6.48 1.82 36.88
N LEU A 291 5.25 2.13 36.49
CA LEU A 291 4.22 1.11 36.29
C LEU A 291 4.71 0.15 35.20
N SER A 292 4.79 -1.12 35.57
CA SER A 292 5.22 -2.17 34.67
C SER A 292 4.20 -2.36 33.55
N MET A 293 4.68 -2.75 32.37
CA MET A 293 3.82 -3.09 31.23
C MET A 293 2.72 -4.10 31.60
N LEU A 294 3.02 -4.97 32.56
CA LEU A 294 2.10 -5.97 33.07
C LEU A 294 0.91 -5.32 33.80
N GLU A 295 1.12 -4.27 34.60
CA GLU A 295 0.06 -3.61 35.36
C GLU A 295 -0.93 -2.88 34.44
N LEU A 296 -0.44 -2.22 33.40
CA LEU A 296 -1.32 -1.57 32.40
C LEU A 296 -2.14 -2.60 31.63
N ARG A 297 -1.54 -3.75 31.29
CA ARG A 297 -2.25 -4.87 30.64
C ARG A 297 -3.28 -5.51 31.57
N SER A 298 -2.96 -5.66 32.85
CA SER A 298 -3.89 -6.18 33.86
C SER A 298 -5.06 -5.23 34.10
N LEU A 299 -4.83 -3.92 34.08
CA LEU A 299 -5.86 -2.90 34.19
C LEU A 299 -6.83 -2.93 33.01
N VAL A 300 -6.31 -3.10 31.78
CA VAL A 300 -7.16 -3.31 30.61
C VAL A 300 -8.02 -4.56 30.78
N ALA A 301 -7.41 -5.67 31.15
CA ALA A 301 -8.13 -6.92 31.33
C ALA A 301 -9.20 -6.83 32.43
N SER A 302 -8.94 -6.13 33.53
CA SER A 302 -9.94 -5.95 34.59
C SER A 302 -11.11 -5.09 34.11
N GLN A 303 -10.86 -4.01 33.37
CA GLN A 303 -11.93 -3.15 32.85
C GLN A 303 -12.85 -3.92 31.87
N ILE A 304 -12.26 -4.79 31.04
CA ILE A 304 -13.02 -5.63 30.12
C ILE A 304 -13.93 -6.61 30.87
N GLN A 305 -13.46 -7.17 31.99
CA GLN A 305 -14.25 -8.06 32.83
C GLN A 305 -15.36 -7.33 33.62
N GLU A 306 -15.15 -6.07 33.98
CA GLU A 306 -16.13 -5.27 34.71
C GLU A 306 -17.30 -4.80 33.84
N GLU A 307 -17.10 -4.63 32.53
CA GLU A 307 -18.10 -4.12 31.58
C GLU A 307 -18.43 -5.14 30.46
N PRO A 308 -18.95 -6.35 30.77
CA PRO A 308 -19.19 -7.41 29.78
C PRO A 308 -20.25 -7.05 28.72
N ASP A 309 -21.16 -6.13 29.05
CA ASP A 309 -22.18 -5.62 28.11
C ASP A 309 -21.59 -4.65 27.07
N VAL A 310 -20.46 -4.01 27.40
CA VAL A 310 -19.75 -3.09 26.50
C VAL A 310 -18.72 -3.86 25.68
N TYR A 311 -17.90 -4.66 26.33
CA TYR A 311 -16.84 -5.46 25.69
C TYR A 311 -17.37 -6.84 25.27
N THR A 312 -18.36 -6.80 24.38
CA THR A 312 -18.93 -8.02 23.80
C THR A 312 -17.95 -8.68 22.82
N LYS A 313 -18.21 -9.94 22.48
CA LYS A 313 -17.50 -10.68 21.45
C LYS A 313 -17.33 -9.93 20.13
N VAL A 314 -18.35 -9.14 19.75
CA VAL A 314 -18.32 -8.35 18.50
C VAL A 314 -17.32 -7.20 18.60
N VAL A 315 -17.22 -6.57 19.77
CA VAL A 315 -16.29 -5.47 20.03
C VAL A 315 -14.85 -5.97 20.16
N LEU A 316 -14.67 -7.19 20.68
CA LEU A 316 -13.36 -7.83 20.90
C LEU A 316 -12.91 -8.72 19.72
N ASP A 317 -13.20 -8.31 18.49
CA ASP A 317 -12.78 -9.02 17.25
C ASP A 317 -13.14 -10.51 17.22
N ASN A 318 -14.40 -10.83 17.54
CA ASN A 318 -14.95 -12.19 17.63
C ASN A 318 -14.27 -13.10 18.67
N ARG A 319 -13.53 -12.56 19.64
CA ARG A 319 -12.99 -13.31 20.79
C ARG A 319 -13.94 -13.25 21.98
N GLU A 320 -14.03 -14.35 22.74
CA GLU A 320 -14.74 -14.32 24.02
C GLU A 320 -14.00 -13.38 24.99
N PRO A 321 -14.71 -12.63 25.87
CA PRO A 321 -14.07 -11.69 26.79
C PRO A 321 -12.96 -12.30 27.65
N ASP A 322 -13.16 -13.52 28.15
CA ASP A 322 -12.17 -14.24 28.93
C ASP A 322 -10.92 -14.61 28.11
N ASP A 323 -11.09 -14.96 26.84
CA ASP A 323 -9.99 -15.27 25.92
C ASP A 323 -9.19 -14.02 25.58
N TYR A 324 -9.88 -12.90 25.37
CA TYR A 324 -9.26 -11.61 25.12
C TYR A 324 -8.46 -11.14 26.34
N CYS A 325 -9.02 -11.24 27.55
CA CYS A 325 -8.36 -10.87 28.80
C CYS A 325 -7.09 -11.70 29.05
N ARG A 326 -7.12 -13.00 28.73
CA ARG A 326 -5.91 -13.85 28.82
C ARG A 326 -4.86 -13.46 27.80
N TRP A 327 -5.27 -13.15 26.57
CA TRP A 327 -4.37 -12.76 25.49
C TRP A 327 -3.67 -11.42 25.79
N ILE A 328 -4.41 -10.38 26.18
CA ILE A 328 -3.85 -9.02 26.34
C ILE A 328 -2.81 -8.91 27.47
N GLN A 329 -2.84 -9.84 28.42
CA GLN A 329 -1.86 -9.94 29.51
C GLN A 329 -0.51 -10.52 29.08
N THR A 330 -0.40 -11.10 27.87
CA THR A 330 0.87 -11.63 27.36
C THR A 330 1.78 -10.52 26.82
N GLU A 331 3.10 -10.70 26.93
CA GLU A 331 4.08 -9.73 26.40
C GLU A 331 4.03 -9.61 24.87
N GLU A 332 3.52 -10.64 24.20
CA GLU A 332 3.38 -10.73 22.73
C GLU A 332 2.12 -10.05 22.19
N ALA A 333 1.14 -9.73 23.04
CA ALA A 333 -0.11 -9.13 22.60
C ALA A 333 0.04 -7.64 22.30
N TRP A 334 -0.40 -7.23 21.12
CA TRP A 334 -0.35 -5.84 20.69
C TRP A 334 -1.55 -5.08 21.24
N GLY A 335 -1.31 -3.94 21.87
CA GLY A 335 -2.40 -3.02 22.21
C GLY A 335 -2.84 -2.23 20.99
N GLY A 336 -4.12 -1.83 20.97
CA GLY A 336 -4.72 -1.02 19.92
C GLY A 336 -5.67 0.03 20.47
N ALA A 337 -6.72 0.33 19.70
CA ALA A 337 -7.70 1.37 20.03
C ALA A 337 -8.50 1.05 21.31
N ILE A 338 -8.78 -0.24 21.57
CA ILE A 338 -9.52 -0.69 22.75
C ILE A 338 -8.72 -0.40 24.02
N GLU A 339 -7.47 -0.86 24.07
CA GLU A 339 -6.55 -0.63 25.20
C GLU A 339 -6.37 0.87 25.44
N LEU A 340 -6.16 1.65 24.38
CA LEU A 340 -5.95 3.09 24.50
C LEU A 340 -7.20 3.82 25.01
N ALA A 341 -8.39 3.42 24.56
CA ALA A 341 -9.65 4.00 25.03
C ALA A 341 -9.91 3.68 26.51
N ILE A 342 -9.63 2.45 26.95
CA ILE A 342 -9.72 2.05 28.35
C ILE A 342 -8.75 2.86 29.20
N LEU A 343 -7.49 2.97 28.78
CA LEU A 343 -6.46 3.72 29.49
C LEU A 343 -6.78 5.22 29.54
N SER A 344 -7.24 5.80 28.43
CA SER A 344 -7.73 7.18 28.35
C SER A 344 -8.85 7.44 29.36
N LYS A 345 -9.87 6.56 29.40
CA LYS A 345 -11.00 6.64 30.35
C LYS A 345 -10.53 6.49 31.80
N HIS A 346 -9.64 5.53 32.07
CA HIS A 346 -9.17 5.23 33.42
C HIS A 346 -8.32 6.37 34.00
N PHE A 347 -7.41 6.92 33.20
CA PHE A 347 -6.52 8.02 33.62
C PHE A 347 -7.12 9.41 33.36
N ASN A 348 -8.31 9.49 32.76
CA ASN A 348 -9.02 10.72 32.41
C ASN A 348 -8.17 11.68 31.55
N VAL A 349 -7.64 11.14 30.45
CA VAL A 349 -6.77 11.86 29.50
C VAL A 349 -7.31 11.69 28.08
N GLU A 350 -7.46 12.79 27.33
CA GLU A 350 -7.91 12.82 25.93
C GLU A 350 -6.78 12.63 24.91
#